data_AF-A0A7C8CQG3-F1
#
_entry.id   AF-A0A7C8CQG3-F1
#
_cell.length_a   1.000
_cell.length_b   1.000
_cell.length_c   1.000
_cell.angle_alpha   90.00
_cell.angle_beta   90.00
_cell.angle_gamma   90.00
#
_symmetry.space_group_name_H-M   'P 1'
#
loop_
_entity.id
_entity.type
_entity.pdbx_description
1 polymer ?
#
loop_
_entity_poly.entity_id
_entity_poly.type
_entity_poly.pdbx_seq_one_letter_code
_entity_poly.pdbx_strand_id
1 'polypeptide(L)'
;MALLSDGGIIRRYVLFGGHLQPGNIPITAREIAGQKIFLEIRNGAHKLPIEKIRILSQHCGYLIVDSHTTDHRIAMDCILLGADEACIDHSTTSQEIQMLHAATDKSLIKITLDHWPPLNSSSDSHHQDLLRIAAITGRNAVVMTTSNGVLQKWWEDLPENIANDFDWHFAPNEGRVISLEKDFLISAWLI
;
A
#
# COMPACT_ATOMS: atom_id res chain seq x y z
N MET A 1 -12.11 -1.00 18.40
CA MET A 1 -11.37 -1.76 17.38
C MET A 1 -12.38 -2.63 16.65
N ALA A 2 -12.98 -2.10 15.58
CA ALA A 2 -14.00 -2.81 14.81
C ALA A 2 -13.30 -3.75 13.85
N LEU A 3 -13.37 -5.05 14.13
CA LEU A 3 -12.94 -6.12 13.23
C LEU A 3 -13.85 -6.08 12.00
N LEU A 4 -13.27 -5.87 10.82
CA LEU A 4 -13.98 -5.83 9.54
C LEU A 4 -14.22 -7.27 9.07
N SER A 5 -15.49 -7.69 9.00
CA SER A 5 -15.94 -9.02 8.57
C SER A 5 -16.05 -9.19 7.06
N ASP A 6 -15.68 -8.17 6.28
CA ASP A 6 -15.51 -8.23 4.83
C ASP A 6 -14.07 -7.77 4.57
N GLY A 7 -13.20 -8.60 3.98
CA GLY A 7 -11.80 -8.25 3.68
C GLY A 7 -11.73 -6.95 2.87
N GLY A 8 -11.55 -5.82 3.57
CA GLY A 8 -12.16 -4.55 3.19
C GLY A 8 -11.76 -4.08 1.80
N ILE A 9 -12.73 -3.79 0.93
CA ILE A 9 -12.42 -3.23 -0.39
C ILE A 9 -12.08 -1.75 -0.24
N ILE A 10 -10.90 -1.37 -0.72
CA ILE A 10 -10.41 0.01 -0.80
C ILE A 10 -10.24 0.34 -2.28
N ARG A 11 -10.81 1.46 -2.73
CA ARG A 11 -10.74 1.82 -4.15
C ARG A 11 -9.38 2.36 -4.50
N ARG A 12 -8.74 1.78 -5.50
CA ARG A 12 -7.41 2.16 -5.96
C ARG A 12 -7.48 3.17 -7.10
N TYR A 13 -6.76 4.28 -6.94
CA TYR A 13 -6.69 5.34 -7.93
C TYR A 13 -5.26 5.84 -8.14
N VAL A 14 -4.98 6.30 -9.35
CA VAL A 14 -3.80 7.08 -9.69
C VAL A 14 -4.20 8.55 -9.83
N LEU A 15 -3.44 9.44 -9.19
CA LEU A 15 -3.64 10.88 -9.35
C LEU A 15 -3.07 11.36 -10.69
N PHE A 16 -3.90 12.00 -11.50
CA PHE A 16 -3.51 12.63 -12.75
C PHE A 16 -4.10 14.04 -12.87
N GLY A 17 -3.26 15.06 -12.74
CA GLY A 17 -3.75 16.44 -12.67
C GLY A 17 -4.69 16.61 -11.46
N GLY A 18 -5.87 17.18 -11.66
CA GLY A 18 -6.93 17.29 -10.63
C GLY A 18 -7.94 16.13 -10.65
N HIS A 19 -7.60 15.01 -11.27
CA HIS A 19 -8.50 13.87 -11.47
C HIS A 19 -7.86 12.56 -11.00
N LEU A 20 -8.72 11.58 -10.73
CA LEU A 20 -8.39 10.21 -10.37
C LEU A 20 -8.61 9.30 -11.58
N GLN A 21 -7.68 8.36 -11.77
CA GLN A 21 -7.76 7.32 -12.78
C GLN A 21 -7.80 5.95 -12.11
N PRO A 22 -8.58 4.98 -12.60
CA PRO A 22 -9.40 5.04 -13.81
C PRO A 22 -10.67 5.91 -13.65
N GLY A 23 -11.26 6.31 -14.78
CA GLY A 23 -12.57 6.99 -14.82
C GLY A 23 -12.52 8.51 -14.97
N ASN A 24 -11.33 9.13 -14.87
CA ASN A 24 -11.16 10.58 -14.95
C ASN A 24 -12.08 11.36 -13.97
N ILE A 25 -12.11 10.91 -12.73
CA ILE A 25 -13.01 11.40 -11.69
C ILE A 25 -12.38 12.64 -11.02
N PRO A 26 -13.03 13.81 -11.00
CA PRO A 26 -12.51 14.95 -10.26
C PRO A 26 -12.29 14.64 -8.78
N ILE A 27 -11.23 15.16 -8.16
CA ILE A 27 -10.92 14.93 -6.73
C ILE A 27 -11.95 15.52 -5.75
N THR A 28 -12.96 16.23 -6.25
CA THR A 28 -14.09 16.79 -5.50
C THR A 28 -15.42 16.11 -5.86
N ALA A 29 -15.39 15.07 -6.71
CA ALA A 29 -16.60 14.42 -7.18
C ALA A 29 -17.40 13.82 -6.02
N ARG A 30 -18.73 13.88 -6.09
CA ARG A 30 -19.58 13.33 -5.03
C ARG A 30 -19.43 11.81 -4.89
N GLU A 31 -19.07 11.12 -5.96
CA GLU A 31 -18.94 9.67 -5.97
C GLU A 31 -17.82 9.13 -5.08
N ILE A 32 -16.78 9.91 -4.82
CA ILE A 32 -15.67 9.54 -3.91
C ILE A 32 -15.92 9.95 -2.45
N ALA A 33 -16.99 10.70 -2.19
CA ALA A 33 -17.29 11.19 -0.85
C ALA A 33 -17.56 10.02 0.10
N GLY A 34 -16.89 10.00 1.25
CA GLY A 34 -17.02 8.92 2.24
C GLY A 34 -16.45 7.56 1.83
N GLN A 35 -15.81 7.45 0.66
CA GLN A 35 -15.18 6.19 0.23
C GLN A 35 -13.79 6.02 0.84
N LYS A 36 -13.36 4.76 0.99
CA LYS A 36 -11.96 4.43 1.29
C LYS A 36 -11.16 4.41 -0.01
N ILE A 37 -10.09 5.19 -0.06
CA ILE A 37 -9.27 5.39 -1.25
C ILE A 37 -7.81 5.06 -0.95
N PHE A 38 -7.19 4.33 -1.86
CA PHE A 38 -5.74 4.24 -2.00
C PHE A 38 -5.32 5.04 -3.21
N LEU A 39 -4.46 6.04 -2.99
CA LEU A 39 -4.03 7.00 -3.98
C LEU A 39 -2.55 6.82 -4.34
N GLU A 40 -2.27 6.43 -5.58
CA GLU A 40 -0.93 6.43 -6.14
C GLU A 40 -0.60 7.80 -6.75
N ILE A 41 0.53 8.37 -6.36
CA ILE A 41 1.06 9.62 -6.89
C ILE A 41 2.32 9.28 -7.69
N ARG A 42 2.14 9.04 -9.00
CA ARG A 42 3.26 8.83 -9.92
C ARG A 42 4.12 10.10 -9.96
N ASN A 43 5.39 10.01 -9.52
CA ASN A 43 6.34 11.11 -9.26
C ASN A 43 6.24 11.82 -7.88
N GLY A 44 5.49 11.27 -6.93
CA GLY A 44 5.30 11.87 -5.60
C GLY A 44 6.61 12.12 -4.82
N ALA A 45 7.63 11.29 -5.04
CA ALA A 45 8.95 11.43 -4.42
C ALA A 45 9.70 12.73 -4.76
N HIS A 46 9.35 13.42 -5.86
CA HIS A 46 10.02 14.66 -6.27
C HIS A 46 9.25 15.91 -5.83
N LYS A 47 7.91 15.84 -5.84
CA LYS A 47 7.04 16.94 -5.42
C LYS A 47 5.65 16.41 -5.06
N LEU A 48 5.30 16.50 -3.77
CA LEU A 48 3.97 16.15 -3.32
C LEU A 48 2.92 17.16 -3.85
N PRO A 49 1.77 16.68 -4.33
CA PRO A 49 0.65 17.52 -4.73
C PRO A 49 -0.17 17.95 -3.50
N ILE A 50 0.43 18.83 -2.68
CA ILE A 50 -0.05 19.26 -1.36
C ILE A 50 -1.56 19.55 -1.33
N GLU A 51 -2.04 20.44 -2.20
CA GLU A 51 -3.46 20.84 -2.21
C GLU A 51 -4.39 19.67 -2.53
N LYS A 52 -3.96 18.75 -3.40
CA LYS A 52 -4.79 17.62 -3.85
C LYS A 52 -4.94 16.57 -2.75
N ILE A 53 -3.85 16.29 -2.02
CA ILE A 53 -3.88 15.39 -0.86
C ILE A 53 -4.84 15.96 0.19
N ARG A 54 -4.74 17.26 0.49
CA ARG A 54 -5.63 17.94 1.46
C ARG A 54 -7.10 17.92 1.04
N ILE A 55 -7.39 18.15 -0.23
CA ILE A 55 -8.77 18.09 -0.75
C ILE A 55 -9.32 16.67 -0.61
N LEU A 56 -8.55 15.66 -1.01
CA LEU A 56 -8.98 14.27 -0.94
C LEU A 56 -9.17 13.82 0.51
N SER A 57 -8.26 14.13 1.42
CA SER A 57 -8.36 13.74 2.82
C SER A 57 -9.58 14.34 3.53
N GLN A 58 -10.02 15.52 3.11
CA GLN A 58 -11.22 16.16 3.64
C GLN A 58 -12.52 15.63 3.03
N HIS A 59 -12.45 14.98 1.87
CA HIS A 59 -13.63 14.65 1.07
C HIS A 59 -13.94 13.15 1.05
N CYS A 60 -12.92 12.30 0.98
CA CYS A 60 -13.09 10.85 1.10
C CYS A 60 -13.24 10.43 2.57
N GLY A 61 -13.67 9.19 2.80
CA GLY A 61 -13.87 8.67 4.16
C GLY A 61 -12.61 8.11 4.80
N TYR A 62 -11.63 7.73 3.98
CA TYR A 62 -10.33 7.22 4.42
C TYR A 62 -9.33 7.30 3.26
N LEU A 63 -8.12 7.81 3.52
CA LEU A 63 -7.11 8.02 2.49
C LEU A 63 -5.78 7.37 2.84
N ILE A 64 -5.37 6.38 2.04
CA ILE A 64 -4.01 5.85 1.99
C ILE A 64 -3.27 6.51 0.82
N VAL A 65 -2.08 7.06 1.05
CA VAL A 65 -1.27 7.68 -0.02
C VAL A 65 0.01 6.91 -0.27
N ASP A 66 0.20 6.46 -1.52
CA ASP A 66 1.48 5.99 -2.04
C ASP A 66 2.13 7.07 -2.90
N SER A 67 3.18 7.70 -2.37
CA SER A 67 3.99 8.70 -3.10
C SER A 67 5.17 8.09 -3.85
N HIS A 68 5.32 6.77 -3.82
CA HIS A 68 6.51 6.03 -4.28
C HIS A 68 7.81 6.53 -3.64
N THR A 69 7.75 6.88 -2.35
CA THR A 69 8.91 7.38 -1.60
C THR A 69 9.68 6.27 -0.89
N THR A 70 11.00 6.42 -0.83
CA THR A 70 11.90 5.69 0.08
C THR A 70 12.30 6.54 1.28
N ASP A 71 11.90 7.82 1.32
CA ASP A 71 12.19 8.80 2.37
C ASP A 71 11.00 8.90 3.34
N HIS A 72 11.24 8.59 4.61
CA HIS A 72 10.25 8.64 5.69
C HIS A 72 9.60 10.03 5.83
N ARG A 73 10.34 11.10 5.53
CA ARG A 73 9.83 12.48 5.66
C ARG A 73 8.71 12.75 4.68
N ILE A 74 8.80 12.23 3.45
CA ILE A 74 7.75 12.36 2.44
C ILE A 74 6.51 11.56 2.83
N ALA A 75 6.68 10.37 3.41
CA ALA A 75 5.56 9.60 3.95
C ALA A 75 4.88 10.35 5.12
N MET A 76 5.67 10.90 6.05
CA MET A 76 5.16 11.75 7.14
C MET A 76 4.45 12.99 6.63
N ASP A 77 4.98 13.65 5.59
CA ASP A 77 4.32 14.81 4.98
C ASP A 77 2.94 14.45 4.45
N CYS A 78 2.77 13.28 3.83
CA CYS A 78 1.44 12.82 3.38
C CYS A 78 0.45 12.71 4.56
N ILE A 79 0.91 12.16 5.69
CA ILE A 79 0.11 12.04 6.93
C ILE A 79 -0.22 13.43 7.51
N LEU A 80 0.76 14.33 7.57
CA LEU A 80 0.57 15.71 8.06
C LEU A 80 -0.37 16.52 7.18
N LEU A 81 -0.45 16.20 5.88
CA LEU A 81 -1.41 16.77 4.94
C LEU A 81 -2.82 16.17 5.07
N GLY A 82 -3.00 15.21 5.96
CA GLY A 82 -4.28 14.63 6.35
C GLY A 82 -4.55 13.24 5.79
N ALA A 83 -3.60 12.59 5.11
CA ALA A 83 -3.77 11.17 4.81
C ALA A 83 -3.92 10.38 6.11
N ASP A 84 -4.81 9.39 6.11
CA ASP A 84 -4.99 8.50 7.26
C ASP A 84 -3.78 7.57 7.41
N GLU A 85 -3.21 7.15 6.28
CA GLU A 85 -1.98 6.37 6.22
C GLU A 85 -1.13 6.74 5.00
N ALA A 86 0.18 6.47 5.07
CA ALA A 86 1.09 6.68 3.96
C ALA A 86 2.06 5.51 3.76
N CYS A 87 2.37 5.23 2.50
CA CYS A 87 3.29 4.17 2.14
C CYS A 87 4.76 4.65 2.13
N ILE A 88 5.64 3.75 2.54
CA ILE A 88 7.09 3.81 2.26
C ILE A 88 7.50 2.54 1.53
N ASP A 89 8.35 2.66 0.51
CA ASP A 89 8.80 1.51 -0.26
C ASP A 89 9.74 0.61 0.57
N HIS A 90 9.48 -0.70 0.59
CA HIS A 90 10.27 -1.70 1.32
C HIS A 90 11.74 -1.76 0.87
N SER A 91 12.04 -1.28 -0.34
CA SER A 91 13.40 -1.24 -0.90
C SER A 91 14.30 -0.18 -0.26
N THR A 92 13.76 0.67 0.62
CA THR A 92 14.55 1.62 1.41
C THR A 92 15.39 0.95 2.51
N THR A 93 16.23 1.74 3.19
CA THR A 93 17.06 1.25 4.28
C THR A 93 16.24 0.91 5.53
N SER A 94 16.74 0.00 6.37
CA SER A 94 16.10 -0.30 7.67
C SER A 94 15.95 0.95 8.54
N GLN A 95 16.91 1.88 8.46
CA GLN A 95 16.88 3.14 9.21
C GLN A 95 15.69 4.00 8.80
N GLU A 96 15.42 4.15 7.50
CA GLU A 96 14.28 4.92 7.00
C GLU A 96 12.94 4.33 7.48
N ILE A 97 12.79 3.01 7.43
CA ILE A 97 11.60 2.32 7.94
C ILE A 97 11.45 2.54 9.45
N GLN A 98 12.54 2.38 10.22
CA GLN A 98 12.53 2.60 11.67
C GLN A 98 12.18 4.04 12.04
N MET A 99 12.70 5.02 11.31
CA MET A 99 12.41 6.44 11.54
C MET A 99 10.94 6.75 11.29
N LEU A 100 10.35 6.22 10.21
CA LEU A 100 8.92 6.37 9.96
C LEU A 100 8.09 5.73 11.06
N HIS A 101 8.37 4.47 11.39
CA HIS A 101 7.60 3.71 12.37
C HIS A 101 7.68 4.31 13.78
N ALA A 102 8.86 4.80 14.18
CA ALA A 102 9.03 5.51 15.45
C ALA A 102 8.23 6.83 15.50
N ALA A 103 8.00 7.46 14.36
CA ALA A 103 7.22 8.70 14.27
C ALA A 103 5.70 8.46 14.21
N THR A 104 5.26 7.33 13.65
CA THR A 104 3.83 7.04 13.46
C THR A 104 3.50 5.56 13.27
N ASP A 105 2.35 5.16 13.79
CA ASP A 105 1.69 3.87 13.52
C ASP A 105 0.90 3.86 12.19
N LYS A 106 0.75 5.02 11.53
CA LYS A 106 0.00 5.22 10.29
C LYS A 106 0.82 4.96 9.02
N SER A 107 1.78 4.07 9.10
CA SER A 107 2.68 3.74 8.00
C SER A 107 2.38 2.37 7.41
N LEU A 108 2.43 2.29 6.07
CA LEU A 108 2.31 1.03 5.33
C LEU A 108 3.62 0.74 4.63
N ILE A 109 4.15 -0.47 4.79
CA ILE A 109 5.26 -0.92 3.97
C ILE A 109 4.75 -1.35 2.61
N LYS A 110 5.23 -0.72 1.54
CA LYS A 110 4.88 -1.10 0.17
C LYS A 110 5.89 -2.05 -0.43
N ILE A 111 5.39 -3.20 -0.88
CA ILE A 111 6.14 -4.21 -1.62
C ILE A 111 5.60 -4.24 -3.06
N THR A 112 6.49 -3.98 -4.02
CA THR A 112 6.15 -4.06 -5.44
C THR A 112 6.74 -5.34 -6.03
N LEU A 113 5.90 -6.15 -6.67
CA LEU A 113 6.26 -7.41 -7.30
C LEU A 113 6.01 -7.33 -8.81
N ASP A 114 7.09 -7.33 -9.59
CA ASP A 114 6.97 -7.39 -11.05
C ASP A 114 6.83 -8.83 -11.57
N HIS A 115 7.50 -9.77 -10.90
CA HIS A 115 7.57 -11.18 -11.27
C HIS A 115 7.61 -12.05 -10.00
N TRP A 116 7.06 -13.26 -10.07
CA TRP A 116 7.29 -14.29 -9.07
C TRP A 116 7.47 -15.68 -9.72
N PRO A 117 8.57 -16.40 -9.41
CA PRO A 117 9.66 -16.05 -8.49
C PRO A 117 10.51 -14.85 -8.98
N PRO A 118 11.34 -14.24 -8.11
CA PRO A 118 12.21 -13.13 -8.50
C PRO A 118 13.20 -13.53 -9.61
N LEU A 119 13.46 -12.63 -10.56
CA LEU A 119 14.35 -12.93 -11.71
C LEU A 119 15.84 -12.87 -11.37
N ASN A 120 16.21 -11.97 -10.46
CA ASN A 120 17.62 -11.61 -10.18
C ASN A 120 18.05 -11.95 -8.73
N SER A 121 17.22 -12.66 -8.00
CA SER A 121 17.45 -13.06 -6.61
C SER A 121 16.70 -14.35 -6.29
N SER A 122 16.99 -14.96 -5.13
CA SER A 122 16.20 -16.08 -4.63
C SER A 122 14.93 -15.59 -3.90
N SER A 123 13.90 -16.42 -3.89
CA SER A 123 12.72 -16.23 -3.01
C SER A 123 13.15 -16.15 -1.55
N ASP A 124 14.12 -16.98 -1.12
CA ASP A 124 14.67 -16.93 0.24
C ASP A 124 15.22 -15.55 0.62
N SER A 125 15.92 -14.86 -0.30
CA SER A 125 16.42 -13.51 -0.03
C SER A 125 15.27 -12.54 0.24
N HIS A 126 14.20 -12.61 -0.57
CA HIS A 126 13.01 -11.80 -0.38
C HIS A 126 12.32 -12.12 0.96
N HIS A 127 12.20 -13.40 1.32
CA HIS A 127 11.64 -13.83 2.60
C HIS A 127 12.45 -13.31 3.79
N GLN A 128 13.79 -13.34 3.72
CA GLN A 128 14.64 -12.77 4.77
C GLN A 128 14.48 -11.25 4.88
N ASP A 129 14.31 -10.54 3.77
CA ASP A 129 14.04 -9.10 3.79
C ASP A 129 12.70 -8.79 4.46
N LEU A 130 11.65 -9.57 4.19
CA LEU A 130 10.35 -9.42 4.85
C LEU A 130 10.44 -9.68 6.36
N LEU A 131 11.16 -10.72 6.79
CA LEU A 131 11.40 -10.98 8.21
C LEU A 131 12.16 -9.85 8.90
N ARG A 132 13.19 -9.32 8.23
CA ARG A 132 13.95 -8.15 8.73
C ARG A 132 13.03 -6.94 8.88
N ILE A 133 12.14 -6.71 7.92
CA ILE A 133 11.17 -5.61 7.94
C ILE A 133 10.16 -5.81 9.08
N ALA A 134 9.58 -7.01 9.22
CA ALA A 134 8.65 -7.34 10.30
C ALA A 134 9.25 -7.08 11.69
N ALA A 135 10.55 -7.33 11.87
CA ALA A 135 11.24 -7.09 13.13
C ALA A 135 11.41 -5.62 13.52
N ILE A 136 11.25 -4.67 12.57
CA ILE A 136 11.54 -3.24 12.79
C ILE A 136 10.35 -2.31 12.54
N THR A 137 9.22 -2.82 12.08
CA THR A 137 8.07 -2.02 11.67
C THR A 137 6.76 -2.53 12.25
N GLY A 138 5.68 -1.80 11.98
CA GLY A 138 4.31 -2.24 12.25
C GLY A 138 3.89 -3.38 11.32
N ARG A 139 2.74 -3.96 11.60
CA ARG A 139 2.21 -5.11 10.85
C ARG A 139 1.65 -4.72 9.48
N ASN A 140 1.32 -3.46 9.22
CA ASN A 140 0.64 -3.06 7.98
C ASN A 140 1.57 -3.08 6.77
N ALA A 141 1.23 -3.91 5.78
CA ALA A 141 1.94 -3.97 4.50
C ALA A 141 0.95 -3.99 3.34
N VAL A 142 1.35 -3.37 2.24
CA VAL A 142 0.66 -3.45 0.95
C VAL A 142 1.54 -4.13 -0.07
N VAL A 143 0.98 -5.11 -0.77
CA VAL A 143 1.64 -5.82 -1.86
C VAL A 143 0.95 -5.45 -3.17
N MET A 144 1.73 -4.93 -4.10
CA MET A 144 1.25 -4.44 -5.38
C MET A 144 1.98 -5.13 -6.51
N THR A 145 1.26 -5.41 -7.60
CA THR A 145 1.86 -5.97 -8.82
C THR A 145 1.32 -5.29 -10.07
N THR A 146 2.11 -5.34 -11.14
CA THR A 146 1.77 -4.91 -12.49
C THR A 146 1.48 -6.08 -13.44
N SER A 147 1.56 -7.32 -12.93
CA SER A 147 1.48 -8.55 -13.70
C SER A 147 0.42 -9.49 -13.12
N ASN A 148 -0.47 -10.01 -13.97
CA ASN A 148 -1.48 -10.97 -13.55
C ASN A 148 -0.83 -12.28 -13.03
N GLY A 149 -1.40 -12.83 -11.96
CA GLY A 149 -0.99 -14.07 -11.32
C GLY A 149 0.26 -13.96 -10.45
N VAL A 150 0.99 -12.83 -10.46
CA VAL A 150 2.20 -12.66 -9.64
C VAL A 150 1.85 -12.62 -8.15
N LEU A 151 0.81 -11.86 -7.76
CA LEU A 151 0.39 -11.78 -6.36
C LEU A 151 -0.05 -13.15 -5.82
N GLN A 152 -0.83 -13.90 -6.60
CA GLN A 152 -1.26 -15.25 -6.21
C GLN A 152 -0.07 -16.17 -5.97
N LYS A 153 0.84 -16.27 -6.95
CA LYS A 153 2.02 -17.14 -6.85
C LYS A 153 2.93 -16.75 -5.69
N TRP A 154 3.13 -15.45 -5.48
CA TRP A 154 3.90 -14.94 -4.36
C TRP A 154 3.27 -15.34 -3.02
N TRP A 155 1.96 -15.18 -2.90
CA TRP A 155 1.24 -15.55 -1.68
C TRP A 155 1.30 -17.05 -1.40
N GLU A 156 1.15 -17.88 -2.44
CA GLU A 156 1.26 -19.34 -2.34
C GLU A 156 2.67 -19.80 -1.95
N ASP A 157 3.71 -19.08 -2.35
CA ASP A 157 5.11 -19.36 -1.96
C ASP A 157 5.48 -18.79 -0.57
N LEU A 158 4.74 -17.77 -0.08
CA LEU A 158 5.09 -17.06 1.14
C LEU A 158 5.03 -17.98 2.39
N PRO A 159 6.13 -18.12 3.16
CA PRO A 159 6.12 -18.91 4.40
C PRO A 159 5.05 -18.44 5.40
N GLU A 160 4.42 -19.40 6.09
CA GLU A 160 3.30 -19.10 7.01
C GLU A 160 3.68 -18.13 8.13
N ASN A 161 4.91 -18.21 8.65
CA ASN A 161 5.38 -17.29 9.68
C ASN A 161 5.39 -15.85 9.16
N ILE A 162 5.85 -15.62 7.93
CA ILE A 162 5.86 -14.29 7.31
C ILE A 162 4.44 -13.84 6.99
N ALA A 163 3.59 -14.75 6.49
CA ALA A 163 2.18 -14.45 6.23
C ALA A 163 1.46 -13.94 7.50
N ASN A 164 1.82 -14.44 8.68
CA ASN A 164 1.23 -14.03 9.96
C ASN A 164 1.89 -12.78 10.59
N ASP A 165 3.05 -12.35 10.12
CA ASP A 165 3.76 -11.18 10.68
C ASP A 165 3.14 -9.85 10.24
N PHE A 166 2.34 -9.85 9.17
CA PHE A 166 1.75 -8.65 8.60
C PHE A 166 0.22 -8.71 8.49
N ASP A 167 -0.37 -7.53 8.47
CA ASP A 167 -1.77 -7.24 8.20
C ASP A 167 -1.86 -6.81 6.72
N TRP A 168 -2.03 -7.79 5.83
CA TRP A 168 -1.81 -7.63 4.39
C TRP A 168 -2.93 -6.87 3.67
N HIS A 169 -2.54 -5.90 2.86
CA HIS A 169 -3.37 -5.24 1.86
C HIS A 169 -2.91 -5.66 0.47
N PHE A 170 -3.81 -6.13 -0.39
CA PHE A 170 -3.45 -6.65 -1.71
C PHE A 170 -3.96 -5.79 -2.84
N ALA A 171 -3.06 -5.36 -3.72
CA ALA A 171 -3.35 -4.65 -4.95
C ALA A 171 -3.01 -5.51 -6.18
N PRO A 172 -3.87 -6.50 -6.51
CA PRO A 172 -3.69 -7.34 -7.69
C PRO A 172 -3.78 -6.51 -8.98
N ASN A 173 -3.05 -6.91 -10.02
CA ASN A 173 -3.13 -6.26 -11.33
C ASN A 173 -4.45 -6.59 -12.05
N GLU A 174 -5.11 -7.67 -11.65
CA GLU A 174 -6.37 -8.15 -12.21
C GLU A 174 -7.52 -7.15 -12.02
N GLY A 175 -7.38 -6.17 -11.13
CA GLY A 175 -8.45 -5.20 -10.81
C GLY A 175 -9.67 -5.88 -10.19
N ARG A 176 -9.47 -6.98 -9.47
CA ARG A 176 -10.50 -7.72 -8.72
C ARG A 176 -9.88 -8.58 -7.63
N VAL A 177 -10.70 -9.01 -6.69
CA VAL A 177 -10.34 -10.01 -5.69
C VAL A 177 -9.95 -11.31 -6.41
N ILE A 178 -8.83 -11.90 -6.02
CA ILE A 178 -8.36 -13.18 -6.55
C ILE A 178 -8.56 -14.27 -5.51
N SER A 179 -8.83 -15.49 -5.97
CA SER A 179 -8.92 -16.66 -5.09
C SER A 179 -7.53 -17.07 -4.64
N LEU A 180 -7.36 -17.28 -3.34
CA LEU A 180 -6.09 -17.69 -2.74
C LEU A 180 -6.30 -19.01 -2.00
N GLU A 181 -5.35 -19.93 -2.12
CA GLU A 181 -5.47 -21.26 -1.51
C GLU A 181 -5.22 -21.25 0.00
N LYS A 182 -4.43 -20.28 0.48
CA LYS A 182 -4.12 -20.13 1.91
C LYS A 182 -5.19 -19.31 2.62
N ASP A 183 -5.72 -19.86 3.71
CA ASP A 183 -6.75 -19.25 4.55
C ASP A 183 -6.14 -18.34 5.63
N PHE A 184 -5.41 -17.32 5.20
CA PHE A 184 -4.91 -16.27 6.08
C PHE A 184 -5.79 -15.03 5.96
N LEU A 185 -5.91 -14.29 7.07
CA LEU A 185 -6.69 -13.06 7.10
C LEU A 185 -6.02 -11.99 6.24
N ILE A 186 -6.75 -11.50 5.23
CA ILE A 186 -6.36 -10.37 4.40
C ILE A 186 -7.11 -9.15 4.91
N SER A 187 -6.37 -8.11 5.28
CA SER A 187 -6.94 -6.88 5.84
C SER A 187 -7.78 -6.12 4.82
N ALA A 188 -7.29 -6.03 3.58
CA ALA A 188 -7.99 -5.30 2.52
C ALA A 188 -7.57 -5.71 1.10
N TRP A 189 -8.48 -5.45 0.16
CA TRP A 189 -8.24 -5.54 -1.29
C TRP A 189 -8.30 -4.16 -1.92
N LEU A 190 -7.24 -3.79 -2.64
CA LEU A 190 -7.01 -2.51 -3.29
C LEU A 190 -7.29 -2.64 -4.79
N ILE A 191 -8.50 -2.27 -5.19
CA ILE A 191 -9.06 -2.55 -6.53
C ILE A 191 -9.61 -1.29 -7.17
#